data_AF-A0A1V5CP57-F1
#
_entry.id   AF-A0A1V5CP57-F1
#
_cell.length_a   1.000
_cell.length_b   1.000
_cell.length_c   1.000
_cell.angle_alpha   90.00
_cell.angle_beta   90.00
_cell.angle_gamma   90.00
#
_symmetry.space_group_name_H-M   'P 1'
#
loop_
_entity.id
_entity.type
_entity.pdbx_description
1 polymer ?
#
loop_
_entity_poly.entity_id
_entity_poly.type
_entity_poly.pdbx_seq_one_letter_code
_entity_poly.pdbx_strand_id
1 'polypeptide(L)'
;MNEPNIEKLRRFALAVALIVLTYSVAGISLGPESKISVLGMTFKVSRPELLPIGLLMASVCVVLRFYYYGFMLNRSPYRLRRDAIDGLIDTTPRVSRTRKRKISVYFSSATEFDSLVWESNRTKVEKYVEDFPNLFPKFARARASAQINSEPSYTENGDPAGPMYSAKVVIPIRCRMAAIFQDIDYASPVWLNAISLGTFFWRIWKTGINA
;
A
#
# COMPACT_ATOMS: atom_id res chain seq x y z
N MET A 1 13.52 -20.55 -0.51
CA MET A 1 14.15 -19.22 -0.36
C MET A 1 13.39 -18.48 0.73
N ASN A 2 14.06 -17.94 1.75
CA ASN A 2 13.39 -17.17 2.81
C ASN A 2 12.86 -15.86 2.20
N GLU A 3 11.54 -15.69 2.17
CA GLU A 3 10.94 -14.43 1.73
C GLU A 3 11.40 -13.28 2.63
N PRO A 4 11.84 -12.14 2.07
CA PRO A 4 12.27 -11.02 2.87
C PRO A 4 11.08 -10.44 3.64
N ASN A 5 11.26 -10.26 4.95
CA ASN A 5 10.25 -9.65 5.80
C ASN A 5 10.03 -8.18 5.40
N ILE A 6 8.90 -7.90 4.76
CA ILE A 6 8.53 -6.59 4.22
C ILE A 6 8.51 -5.51 5.32
N GLU A 7 8.06 -5.86 6.53
CA GLU A 7 7.98 -4.91 7.63
C GLU A 7 9.37 -4.44 8.09
N LYS A 8 10.34 -5.36 8.15
CA LYS A 8 11.74 -5.03 8.44
C LYS A 8 12.33 -4.16 7.33
N LEU A 9 12.06 -4.49 6.07
CA LEU A 9 12.52 -3.72 4.92
C LEU A 9 11.94 -2.30 4.92
N ARG A 10 10.64 -2.16 5.26
CA ARG A 10 9.95 -0.87 5.42
C ARG A 10 10.62 -0.02 6.49
N ARG A 11 10.82 -0.56 7.70
CA ARG A 11 11.47 0.17 8.81
C ARG A 11 12.89 0.61 8.44
N PHE A 12 13.63 -0.26 7.77
CA PHE A 12 14.98 0.07 7.30
C PHE A 12 14.97 1.19 6.26
N ALA A 13 14.07 1.12 5.27
CA ALA A 13 13.91 2.15 4.25
C ALA A 13 13.52 3.52 4.83
N LEU A 14 12.67 3.54 5.85
CA LEU A 14 12.31 4.76 6.58
C LEU A 14 13.48 5.32 7.39
N ALA A 15 14.25 4.47 8.06
CA ALA A 15 15.44 4.90 8.80
C ALA A 15 16.49 5.52 7.87
N VAL A 16 16.74 4.90 6.71
CA VAL A 16 17.67 5.44 5.70
C VAL A 16 17.16 6.78 5.16
N ALA A 17 15.86 6.89 4.82
CA ALA A 17 15.27 8.16 4.39
C ALA A 17 15.47 9.26 5.44
N LEU A 18 15.23 8.95 6.71
CA LEU A 18 15.39 9.89 7.81
C LEU A 18 16.85 10.35 7.97
N ILE A 19 17.81 9.42 7.87
CA ILE A 19 19.24 9.75 7.92
C ILE A 19 19.62 10.68 6.77
N VAL A 20 19.23 10.35 5.54
CA VAL A 20 19.52 11.17 4.35
C VAL A 20 18.87 12.54 4.44
N LEU A 21 17.61 12.60 4.87
CA LEU A 21 16.87 13.84 5.04
C LEU A 21 17.53 14.72 6.11
N THR A 22 17.86 14.14 7.26
CA THR A 22 18.54 14.86 8.36
C THR A 22 19.90 15.36 7.90
N TYR A 23 20.67 14.54 7.21
CA TYR A 23 21.96 14.92 6.65
C TYR A 23 21.84 16.08 5.64
N SER A 24 20.82 16.01 4.78
CA SER A 24 20.55 17.02 3.74
C SER A 24 20.12 18.35 4.34
N VAL A 25 19.20 18.33 5.31
CA VAL A 25 18.64 19.53 5.96
C VAL A 25 19.61 20.15 6.94
N ALA A 26 20.29 19.35 7.78
CA ALA A 26 21.11 19.86 8.87
C ALA A 26 22.47 20.44 8.42
N GLY A 27 22.80 20.39 7.14
CA GLY A 27 24.02 21.07 6.69
C GLY A 27 25.32 20.30 6.97
N ILE A 28 25.28 19.07 7.49
CA ILE A 28 26.42 18.44 8.18
C ILE A 28 27.67 18.35 7.29
N SER A 29 28.67 19.18 7.59
CA SER A 29 30.04 19.04 7.09
C SER A 29 30.87 18.29 8.12
N LEU A 30 31.35 17.10 7.74
CA LEU A 30 32.21 16.29 8.60
C LEU A 30 33.65 16.82 8.51
N GLY A 31 34.27 17.12 9.66
CA GLY A 31 35.69 17.45 9.72
C GLY A 31 36.57 16.25 9.34
N PRO A 32 37.86 16.47 8.98
CA PRO A 32 38.78 15.42 8.53
C PRO A 32 39.09 14.36 9.59
N GLU A 33 38.86 14.65 10.86
CA GLU A 33 39.06 13.74 12.01
C GLU A 33 37.73 13.17 12.55
N SER A 34 36.65 13.24 11.77
CA SER A 34 35.33 12.77 12.22
C SER A 34 35.30 11.26 12.45
N LYS A 35 34.81 10.87 13.63
CA LYS A 35 34.60 9.46 14.03
C LYS A 35 33.11 9.20 14.04
N ILE A 36 32.68 8.14 13.36
CA ILE A 36 31.29 7.69 13.39
C ILE A 36 31.24 6.45 14.27
N SER A 37 30.37 6.46 15.29
CA SER A 37 30.10 5.26 16.10
C SER A 37 28.93 4.50 15.50
N VAL A 38 29.17 3.28 15.03
CA VAL A 38 28.13 2.35 14.58
C VAL A 38 28.19 1.13 15.49
N LEU A 39 27.10 0.86 16.22
CA LEU A 39 27.01 -0.28 17.15
C LEU A 39 28.15 -0.32 18.20
N GLY A 40 28.56 0.86 18.69
CA GLY A 40 29.63 0.98 19.69
C GLY A 40 31.05 0.89 19.11
N MET A 41 31.21 0.58 17.83
CA MET A 41 32.50 0.61 17.14
C MET A 41 32.74 1.98 16.52
N THR A 42 33.86 2.61 16.86
CA THR A 42 34.26 3.90 16.28
C THR A 42 35.02 3.66 14.97
N PHE A 43 34.42 4.08 13.85
CA PHE A 43 35.05 4.04 12.54
C PHE A 43 35.69 5.40 12.23
N LYS A 44 36.98 5.40 11.87
CA LYS A 44 37.64 6.59 11.31
C LYS A 44 37.27 6.66 9.83
N VAL A 45 36.64 7.76 9.41
CA VAL A 45 36.25 7.95 8.02
C VAL A 45 37.40 8.58 7.26
N SER A 46 38.14 7.78 6.48
CA SER A 46 39.31 8.28 5.74
C SER A 46 38.96 9.30 4.64
N ARG A 47 37.74 9.24 4.10
CA ARG A 47 37.24 10.14 3.05
C ARG A 47 35.82 10.62 3.38
N PRO A 48 35.66 11.65 4.23
CA PRO A 48 34.34 12.16 4.62
C PRO A 48 33.53 12.68 3.43
N GLU A 49 34.21 13.12 2.37
CA GLU A 49 33.62 13.59 1.11
C GLU A 49 32.79 12.53 0.37
N LEU A 50 33.06 11.23 0.59
CA LEU A 50 32.34 10.13 -0.06
C LEU A 50 31.09 9.68 0.71
N LEU A 51 30.93 10.11 1.96
CA LEU A 51 29.79 9.72 2.79
C LEU A 51 28.43 10.13 2.20
N PRO A 52 28.25 11.34 1.62
CA PRO A 52 27.01 11.72 0.94
C PRO A 52 26.64 10.76 -0.19
N ILE A 53 27.64 10.34 -0.98
CA ILE A 53 27.45 9.42 -2.11
C ILE A 53 27.02 8.05 -1.60
N GLY A 54 27.66 7.55 -0.52
CA GLY A 54 27.29 6.29 0.12
C GLY A 54 25.86 6.30 0.65
N LEU A 55 25.43 7.39 1.29
CA LEU A 55 24.05 7.57 1.77
C LEU A 55 23.03 7.60 0.62
N LEU A 56 23.37 8.28 -0.48
CA LEU A 56 22.53 8.33 -1.68
C LEU A 56 22.37 6.94 -2.30
N MET A 57 23.47 6.22 -2.50
CA MET A 57 23.46 4.86 -3.03
C MET A 57 22.66 3.90 -2.13
N ALA A 58 22.80 4.03 -0.81
CA ALA A 58 22.03 3.25 0.15
C ALA A 58 20.53 3.55 0.03
N SER A 59 20.14 4.83 -0.05
CA SER A 59 18.73 5.24 -0.24
C SER A 59 18.14 4.66 -1.51
N VAL A 60 18.82 4.83 -2.65
CA VAL A 60 18.37 4.30 -3.95
C VAL A 60 18.23 2.77 -3.90
N CYS A 61 19.25 2.07 -3.39
CA CYS A 61 19.23 0.61 -3.28
C CYS A 61 18.06 0.11 -2.43
N VAL A 62 17.82 0.74 -1.28
CA VAL A 62 16.76 0.33 -0.35
C VAL A 62 15.37 0.65 -0.90
N VAL A 63 15.19 1.79 -1.57
CA VAL A 63 13.93 2.12 -2.26
C VAL A 63 13.64 1.14 -3.37
N LEU A 64 14.61 0.85 -4.25
CA LEU A 64 14.44 -0.10 -5.34
C LEU A 64 14.09 -1.49 -4.80
N ARG A 65 14.78 -1.92 -3.74
CA ARG A 65 14.48 -3.18 -3.08
C ARG A 65 13.07 -3.19 -2.48
N PHE A 66 12.67 -2.13 -1.78
CA PHE A 66 11.32 -2.02 -1.22
C PHE A 66 10.25 -1.95 -2.31
N TYR A 67 10.50 -1.24 -3.40
CA TYR A 67 9.59 -1.16 -4.53
C TYR A 67 9.38 -2.53 -5.19
N TYR A 68 10.48 -3.25 -5.45
CA TYR A 68 10.42 -4.59 -6.04
C TYR A 68 9.65 -5.58 -5.15
N TYR A 69 10.04 -5.72 -3.88
CA TYR A 69 9.39 -6.68 -2.99
C TYR A 69 8.01 -6.22 -2.52
N GLY A 70 7.82 -4.95 -2.19
CA GLY A 70 6.57 -4.41 -1.66
C GLY A 70 5.49 -4.19 -2.73
N PHE A 71 5.85 -3.67 -3.90
CA PHE A 71 4.85 -3.32 -4.93
C PHE A 71 4.77 -4.29 -6.10
N MET A 72 5.89 -4.85 -6.55
CA MET A 72 5.90 -5.74 -7.72
C MET A 72 5.56 -7.19 -7.36
N LEU A 73 6.23 -7.75 -6.35
CA LEU A 73 6.03 -9.15 -5.95
C LEU A 73 4.83 -9.33 -5.02
N ASN A 74 4.68 -8.46 -4.02
CA ASN A 74 3.56 -8.54 -3.08
C ASN A 74 2.36 -7.72 -3.52
N ARG A 75 1.16 -8.18 -3.15
CA ARG A 75 -0.07 -7.39 -3.34
C ARG A 75 -0.15 -6.33 -2.25
N SER A 76 -0.08 -5.06 -2.63
CA SER A 76 -0.28 -3.97 -1.68
C SER A 76 -1.70 -3.98 -1.10
N PRO A 77 -1.93 -3.42 0.10
CA PRO A 77 -3.27 -3.34 0.69
C PRO A 77 -4.28 -2.66 -0.25
N TYR A 78 -3.85 -1.63 -0.97
CA TYR A 78 -4.63 -1.01 -2.04
C TYR A 78 -5.05 -2.00 -3.12
N ARG A 79 -4.09 -2.77 -3.67
CA ARG A 79 -4.36 -3.76 -4.74
C ARG A 79 -5.31 -4.83 -4.24
N LEU A 80 -5.13 -5.35 -3.03
CA LEU A 80 -6.04 -6.34 -2.45
C LEU A 80 -7.49 -5.83 -2.36
N ARG A 81 -7.70 -4.61 -1.86
CA ARG A 81 -9.04 -4.01 -1.81
C ARG A 81 -9.60 -3.75 -3.20
N ARG A 82 -8.77 -3.26 -4.11
CA ARG A 82 -9.18 -2.98 -5.50
C ARG A 82 -9.57 -4.26 -6.22
N ASP A 83 -8.76 -5.30 -6.11
CA ASP A 83 -8.98 -6.59 -6.74
C ASP A 83 -10.24 -7.27 -6.16
N ALA A 84 -10.49 -7.13 -4.86
CA ALA A 84 -11.71 -7.62 -4.22
C ALA A 84 -12.97 -6.87 -4.67
N ILE A 85 -12.85 -5.56 -4.93
CA ILE A 85 -13.95 -4.74 -5.47
C ILE A 85 -14.12 -4.99 -6.97
N ASP A 86 -13.06 -5.27 -7.71
CA ASP A 86 -13.15 -5.56 -9.15
C ASP A 86 -13.50 -7.04 -9.42
N GLY A 87 -13.55 -7.89 -8.40
CA GLY A 87 -13.81 -9.32 -8.51
C GLY A 87 -12.70 -10.09 -9.24
N LEU A 88 -11.45 -9.64 -9.09
CA LEU A 88 -10.24 -10.22 -9.71
C LEU A 88 -9.54 -11.23 -8.80
N ILE A 89 -10.01 -11.41 -7.57
CA ILE A 89 -9.52 -12.47 -6.68
C ILE A 89 -10.27 -13.75 -7.08
N ASP A 90 -9.54 -14.83 -7.41
CA ASP A 90 -10.04 -16.12 -7.97
C ASP A 90 -11.15 -16.82 -7.16
N THR A 91 -11.59 -16.23 -6.05
CA THR A 91 -12.61 -16.72 -5.13
C THR A 91 -13.81 -15.78 -5.00
N THR A 92 -13.90 -14.74 -5.83
CA THR A 92 -14.88 -13.65 -5.66
C THR A 92 -15.79 -13.51 -6.88
N PRO A 93 -17.12 -13.37 -6.68
CA PRO A 93 -18.05 -13.11 -7.78
C PRO A 93 -17.65 -11.81 -8.50
N ARG A 94 -17.54 -11.85 -9.84
CA ARG A 94 -17.09 -10.69 -10.63
C ARG A 94 -18.01 -9.49 -10.44
N VAL A 95 -17.43 -8.31 -10.31
CA VAL A 95 -18.18 -7.05 -10.26
C VAL A 95 -18.48 -6.58 -11.70
N SER A 96 -19.65 -6.93 -12.25
CA SER A 96 -20.23 -6.37 -13.49
C SER A 96 -20.11 -4.85 -13.55
N ARG A 97 -19.38 -4.39 -14.56
CA ARG A 97 -19.41 -3.00 -15.03
C ARG A 97 -20.72 -2.78 -15.77
N THR A 98 -21.82 -2.54 -15.06
CA THR A 98 -22.87 -1.70 -15.68
C THR A 98 -22.20 -0.38 -16.02
N ARG A 99 -22.36 0.01 -17.28
CA ARG A 99 -21.48 0.87 -18.08
C ARG A 99 -21.28 2.32 -17.60
N LYS A 100 -21.47 2.66 -16.32
CA LYS A 100 -21.42 4.08 -15.89
C LYS A 100 -20.61 4.47 -14.66
N ARG A 101 -20.22 3.62 -13.69
CA ARG A 101 -19.36 4.12 -12.59
C ARG A 101 -18.39 3.05 -12.05
N LYS A 102 -17.07 3.27 -12.25
CA LYS A 102 -16.05 2.56 -11.47
C LYS A 102 -16.30 2.86 -9.99
N ILE A 103 -16.58 1.84 -9.18
CA ILE A 103 -16.66 1.99 -7.73
C ILE A 103 -15.26 2.40 -7.26
N SER A 104 -15.14 3.63 -6.75
CA SER A 104 -13.90 4.10 -6.15
C SER A 104 -13.72 3.42 -4.79
N VAL A 105 -12.50 2.93 -4.51
CA VAL A 105 -12.17 2.31 -3.21
C VAL A 105 -12.40 3.31 -2.07
N TYR A 106 -12.17 4.59 -2.34
CA TYR A 106 -12.12 5.65 -1.32
C TYR A 106 -13.25 6.66 -1.46
N PHE A 107 -13.47 7.17 -2.66
CA PHE A 107 -14.29 8.37 -2.90
C PHE A 107 -15.63 8.07 -3.57
N SER A 108 -16.19 6.87 -3.35
CA SER A 108 -17.54 6.56 -3.84
C SER A 108 -18.59 7.16 -2.91
N SER A 109 -19.59 7.86 -3.46
CA SER A 109 -20.74 8.35 -2.71
C SER A 109 -21.61 7.23 -2.15
N ALA A 110 -21.56 6.05 -2.76
CA ALA A 110 -22.24 4.86 -2.26
C ALA A 110 -21.34 4.15 -1.23
N THR A 111 -21.77 4.15 0.04
CA THR A 111 -21.20 3.33 1.12
C THR A 111 -21.62 1.87 1.04
N GLU A 112 -22.66 1.59 0.26
CA GLU A 112 -23.24 0.27 0.03
C GLU A 112 -23.21 -0.07 -1.45
N PHE A 113 -22.87 -1.30 -1.80
CA PHE A 113 -22.97 -1.82 -3.16
C PHE A 113 -23.15 -3.33 -3.15
N ASP A 114 -23.80 -3.87 -4.17
CA ASP A 114 -23.97 -5.31 -4.33
C ASP A 114 -22.85 -5.88 -5.22
N SER A 115 -22.39 -7.09 -4.89
CA SER A 115 -21.51 -7.87 -5.77
C SER A 115 -22.31 -8.34 -6.97
N LEU A 116 -21.74 -8.29 -8.16
CA LEU A 116 -22.56 -8.28 -9.37
C LEU A 116 -22.68 -9.62 -10.11
N VAL A 117 -21.93 -10.66 -9.72
CA VAL A 117 -22.24 -12.02 -10.19
C VAL A 117 -23.19 -12.63 -9.17
N TRP A 118 -24.43 -12.71 -9.62
CA TRP A 118 -25.42 -13.65 -9.14
C TRP A 118 -24.88 -15.07 -9.36
N GLU A 119 -24.24 -15.61 -8.34
CA GLU A 119 -23.55 -16.89 -8.39
C GLU A 119 -24.51 -17.99 -7.99
N SER A 120 -24.57 -19.09 -8.75
CA SER A 120 -25.38 -20.26 -8.39
C SER A 120 -24.79 -21.03 -7.21
N ASN A 121 -23.48 -20.90 -6.98
CA ASN A 121 -22.77 -21.58 -5.90
C ASN A 121 -22.61 -20.67 -4.67
N ARG A 122 -23.45 -20.92 -3.67
CA ARG A 122 -23.45 -20.22 -2.37
C ARG A 122 -22.10 -20.19 -1.66
N THR A 123 -21.32 -21.27 -1.74
CA THR A 123 -20.05 -21.41 -1.00
C THR A 123 -19.00 -20.36 -1.39
N LYS A 124 -19.00 -19.92 -2.65
CA LYS A 124 -18.09 -18.87 -3.14
C LYS A 124 -18.45 -17.51 -2.58
N VAL A 125 -19.75 -17.20 -2.54
CA VAL A 125 -20.28 -15.96 -1.95
C VAL A 125 -20.05 -15.93 -0.44
N GLU A 126 -20.21 -17.07 0.24
CA GLU A 126 -19.89 -17.21 1.68
C GLU A 126 -18.44 -16.88 1.98
N LYS A 127 -17.50 -17.45 1.20
CA LYS A 127 -16.08 -17.16 1.35
C LYS A 127 -15.76 -15.68 1.14
N TYR A 128 -16.35 -15.07 0.10
CA TYR A 128 -16.19 -13.63 -0.12
C TYR A 128 -16.72 -12.79 1.05
N VAL A 129 -17.89 -13.16 1.59
CA VAL A 129 -18.51 -12.46 2.72
C VAL A 129 -17.67 -12.56 3.99
N GLU A 130 -16.97 -13.68 4.19
CA GLU A 130 -16.05 -13.87 5.32
C GLU A 130 -14.74 -13.08 5.16
N ASP A 131 -14.16 -13.11 3.95
CA ASP A 131 -12.86 -12.49 3.67
C ASP A 131 -12.93 -10.96 3.55
N PHE A 132 -14.01 -10.44 2.94
CA PHE A 132 -14.12 -9.03 2.58
C PHE A 132 -13.98 -8.05 3.77
N PRO A 133 -14.63 -8.27 4.93
CA PRO A 133 -14.48 -7.41 6.10
C PRO A 133 -13.05 -7.24 6.61
N ASN A 134 -12.16 -8.20 6.31
CA ASN A 134 -10.78 -8.21 6.78
C ASN A 134 -9.85 -7.41 5.85
N LEU A 135 -10.31 -7.03 4.65
CA LEU A 135 -9.55 -6.19 3.71
C LEU A 135 -9.52 -4.72 4.12
N PHE A 136 -10.46 -4.28 4.97
CA PHE A 136 -10.55 -2.92 5.47
C PHE A 136 -10.18 -2.86 6.96
N PRO A 137 -9.37 -1.88 7.38
CA PRO A 137 -9.04 -1.72 8.79
C PRO A 137 -10.28 -1.37 9.62
N LYS A 138 -10.37 -1.98 10.80
CA LYS A 138 -11.36 -1.60 11.83
C LYS A 138 -10.95 -0.24 12.39
N PHE A 139 -11.87 0.72 12.41
CA PHE A 139 -11.57 2.06 12.91
C PHE A 139 -12.77 2.63 13.69
N ALA A 140 -12.51 3.11 14.91
CA ALA A 140 -13.53 3.75 15.77
C ALA A 140 -14.83 2.94 15.89
N ARG A 141 -14.72 1.62 16.14
CA ARG A 141 -15.83 0.64 16.20
C ARG A 141 -16.59 0.40 14.89
N ALA A 142 -16.29 1.13 13.81
CA ALA A 142 -16.82 0.83 12.48
C ALA A 142 -16.06 -0.36 11.87
N ARG A 143 -16.79 -1.24 11.19
CA ARG A 143 -16.25 -2.38 10.44
C ARG A 143 -16.92 -2.45 9.08
N ALA A 144 -16.16 -2.80 8.05
CA ALA A 144 -16.76 -3.22 6.78
C ALA A 144 -17.54 -4.51 6.99
N SER A 145 -18.67 -4.65 6.32
CA SER A 145 -19.50 -5.86 6.38
C SER A 145 -19.90 -6.28 4.99
N ALA A 146 -20.07 -7.59 4.81
CA ALA A 146 -20.69 -8.17 3.64
C ALA A 146 -21.81 -9.11 4.14
N GLN A 147 -22.92 -9.18 3.43
CA GLN A 147 -24.05 -10.04 3.74
C GLN A 147 -24.50 -10.75 2.48
N ILE A 148 -24.93 -12.01 2.60
CA ILE A 148 -25.45 -12.76 1.45
C ILE A 148 -26.89 -12.31 1.21
N ASN A 149 -27.18 -11.94 -0.02
CA ASN A 149 -28.52 -11.75 -0.54
C ASN A 149 -28.85 -12.90 -1.49
N SER A 150 -30.08 -13.40 -1.45
CA SER A 150 -30.53 -14.49 -2.32
C SER A 150 -31.80 -14.07 -3.03
N GLU A 151 -31.79 -14.10 -4.36
CA GLU A 151 -32.97 -13.81 -5.17
C GLU A 151 -33.34 -15.03 -6.02
N PRO A 152 -34.64 -15.32 -6.19
CA PRO A 152 -35.07 -16.37 -7.10
C PRO A 152 -34.72 -15.97 -8.54
N SER A 153 -34.07 -16.87 -9.28
CA SER A 153 -33.80 -16.67 -10.69
C SER A 153 -34.77 -17.48 -11.56
N TYR A 154 -35.13 -16.91 -12.70
CA TYR A 154 -36.05 -17.51 -13.67
C TYR A 154 -35.35 -17.63 -15.02
N THR A 155 -35.60 -18.73 -15.73
CA THR A 155 -35.14 -18.94 -17.11
C THR A 155 -35.90 -18.02 -18.08
N GLU A 156 -35.41 -17.90 -19.33
CA GLU A 156 -36.11 -17.13 -20.38
C GLU A 156 -37.55 -17.61 -20.63
N ASN A 157 -37.84 -18.87 -20.30
CA ASN A 157 -39.17 -19.47 -20.41
C ASN A 157 -40.07 -19.24 -19.17
N GLY A 158 -39.57 -18.55 -18.14
CA GLY A 158 -40.29 -18.28 -16.89
C GLY A 158 -40.20 -19.40 -15.84
N ASP A 159 -39.52 -20.51 -16.14
CA ASP A 159 -39.32 -21.60 -15.19
C ASP A 159 -38.27 -21.22 -14.13
N PRO A 160 -38.46 -21.62 -12.85
CA PRO A 160 -37.50 -21.32 -11.78
C PRO A 160 -36.16 -22.02 -12.04
N ALA A 161 -35.09 -21.23 -12.17
CA ALA A 161 -33.72 -21.70 -12.40
C ALA A 161 -32.92 -21.94 -11.10
N GLY A 162 -33.58 -21.76 -9.95
CA GLY A 162 -32.97 -21.87 -8.61
C GLY A 162 -32.58 -20.52 -8.01
N PRO A 163 -32.13 -20.48 -6.75
CA PRO A 163 -31.69 -19.26 -6.10
C PRO A 163 -30.34 -18.80 -6.68
N MET A 164 -30.23 -17.52 -6.97
CA MET A 164 -28.95 -16.88 -7.22
C MET A 164 -28.52 -16.09 -6.00
N TYR A 165 -27.22 -16.12 -5.71
CA TYR A 165 -26.64 -15.48 -4.54
C TYR A 165 -25.78 -14.28 -4.94
N SER A 166 -25.92 -13.17 -4.22
CA SER A 166 -25.05 -11.99 -4.30
C SER A 166 -24.59 -11.59 -2.90
N ALA A 167 -23.55 -10.76 -2.80
CA ALA A 167 -23.06 -10.20 -1.56
C ALA A 167 -23.35 -8.69 -1.51
N LYS A 168 -24.18 -8.26 -0.57
CA LYS A 168 -24.37 -6.84 -0.25
C LYS A 168 -23.23 -6.37 0.65
N VAL A 169 -22.43 -5.45 0.15
CA VAL A 169 -21.24 -4.92 0.82
C VAL A 169 -21.49 -3.53 1.37
N VAL A 170 -21.08 -3.30 2.61
CA VAL A 170 -21.15 -1.99 3.29
C VAL A 170 -19.76 -1.61 3.80
N ILE A 171 -19.25 -0.47 3.35
CA ILE A 171 -17.96 0.09 3.78
C ILE A 171 -18.20 1.47 4.40
N PRO A 172 -18.13 1.58 5.74
CA PRO A 172 -18.23 2.87 6.41
C PRO A 172 -17.12 3.84 5.97
N ILE A 173 -17.45 5.13 5.84
CA ILE A 173 -16.50 6.20 5.45
C ILE A 173 -15.26 6.19 6.35
N ARG A 174 -15.43 5.95 7.65
CA ARG A 174 -14.34 5.87 8.62
C ARG A 174 -13.33 4.76 8.30
N CYS A 175 -13.80 3.58 7.88
CA CYS A 175 -12.95 2.49 7.42
C CYS A 175 -12.21 2.84 6.13
N ARG A 176 -12.85 3.60 5.23
CA ARG A 176 -12.19 4.09 4.00
C ARG A 176 -11.08 5.07 4.30
N MET A 177 -11.30 6.02 5.21
CA MET A 177 -10.24 6.96 5.63
C MET A 177 -9.06 6.23 6.26
N ALA A 178 -9.32 5.28 7.17
CA ALA A 178 -8.27 4.45 7.75
C ALA A 178 -7.53 3.62 6.69
N ALA A 179 -8.24 3.12 5.67
CA ALA A 179 -7.64 2.42 4.53
C ALA A 179 -6.71 3.33 3.71
N ILE A 180 -7.07 4.60 3.48
CA ILE A 180 -6.20 5.60 2.83
C ILE A 180 -4.92 5.78 3.65
N PHE A 181 -5.02 5.97 4.97
CA PHE A 181 -3.85 6.13 5.83
C PHE A 181 -2.95 4.89 5.80
N GLN A 182 -3.53 3.69 5.81
CA GLN A 182 -2.76 2.46 5.68
C GLN A 182 -1.99 2.38 4.36
N ASP A 183 -2.58 2.86 3.26
CA ASP A 183 -1.92 2.86 1.94
C ASP A 183 -0.82 3.91 1.85
N ILE A 184 -1.05 5.10 2.42
CA ILE A 184 -0.04 6.15 2.51
C ILE A 184 1.13 5.67 3.36
N ASP A 185 0.86 5.07 4.53
CA ASP A 185 1.89 4.49 5.40
C ASP A 185 2.66 3.37 4.70
N TYR A 186 1.97 2.53 3.91
CA TYR A 186 2.60 1.48 3.10
C TYR A 186 3.56 2.05 2.04
N ALA A 187 3.16 3.12 1.36
CA ALA A 187 3.96 3.79 0.34
C ALA A 187 5.00 4.78 0.89
N SER A 188 4.92 5.11 2.18
CA SER A 188 5.78 6.11 2.83
C SER A 188 7.28 5.94 2.61
N PRO A 189 7.86 4.71 2.52
CA PRO A 189 9.29 4.61 2.28
C PRO A 189 9.71 5.11 0.90
N VAL A 190 8.85 4.97 -0.11
CA VAL A 190 9.13 5.47 -1.46
C VAL A 190 9.07 7.00 -1.45
N TRP A 191 7.99 7.56 -0.90
CA TRP A 191 7.79 9.02 -0.85
C TRP A 191 8.87 9.73 -0.02
N LEU A 192 9.19 9.23 1.17
CA LEU A 192 10.17 9.87 2.05
C LEU A 192 11.59 9.79 1.49
N ASN A 193 11.96 8.69 0.85
CA ASN A 193 13.26 8.64 0.18
C ASN A 193 13.28 9.54 -1.07
N ALA A 194 12.20 9.63 -1.84
CA ALA A 194 12.12 10.56 -2.98
C ALA A 194 12.27 12.01 -2.52
N ILE A 195 11.60 12.39 -1.43
CA ILE A 195 11.74 13.71 -0.80
C ILE A 195 13.18 13.91 -0.30
N SER A 196 13.78 12.94 0.40
CA SER A 196 15.15 13.08 0.91
C SER A 196 16.16 13.26 -0.22
N LEU A 197 16.05 12.47 -1.30
CA LEU A 197 16.88 12.61 -2.48
C LEU A 197 16.65 13.95 -3.17
N GLY A 198 15.41 14.39 -3.32
CA GLY A 198 15.06 15.69 -3.88
C GLY A 198 15.69 16.84 -3.09
N THR A 199 15.59 16.80 -1.75
CA THR A 199 16.22 17.82 -0.87
C THR A 199 17.75 17.80 -0.96
N PHE A 200 18.34 16.61 -1.11
CA PHE A 200 19.78 16.45 -1.27
C PHE A 200 20.27 17.09 -2.58
N PHE A 201 19.65 16.76 -3.71
CA PHE A 201 19.99 17.32 -5.01
C PHE A 201 19.74 18.83 -5.07
N TRP A 202 18.63 19.30 -4.50
CA TRP A 202 18.32 20.73 -4.40
C TRP A 202 19.43 21.50 -3.68
N ARG A 203 19.94 20.94 -2.58
CA ARG A 203 21.03 21.54 -1.82
C ARG A 203 22.32 21.60 -2.64
N ILE A 204 22.71 20.50 -3.28
CA ILE A 204 23.90 20.46 -4.15
C ILE A 204 23.80 21.53 -5.24
N TRP A 205 22.64 21.62 -5.89
CA TRP A 205 22.39 22.61 -6.94
C TRP A 205 22.55 24.04 -6.42
N LYS A 206 21.96 24.35 -5.25
CA LYS A 206 22.08 25.67 -4.62
C LYS A 206 23.52 26.01 -4.23
N THR A 207 24.30 25.05 -3.74
CA THR A 207 25.71 25.28 -3.36
C THR A 207 26.64 25.33 -4.56
N GLY A 208 26.35 24.57 -5.62
CA GLY A 208 27.16 24.54 -6.84
C GLY A 208 26.97 25.76 -7.75
N ILE A 209 25.90 26.53 -7.60
CA ILE A 209 25.71 27.83 -8.29
C ILE A 209 26.51 28.96 -7.63
N ASN A 210 26.95 28.78 -6.37
CA ASN A 210 27.65 29.81 -5.60
C ASN A 210 29.17 29.56 -5.48
N ALA A 211 29.72 28.62 -6.26
CA ALA A 211 31.15 28.35 -6.36
C ALA A 211 31.64 28.70 -7.77
#